data_AF-A0A382Z3L9-F1
#
_entry.id   AF-A0A382Z3L9-F1
#
_cell.length_a   1.000
_cell.length_b   1.000
_cell.length_c   1.000
_cell.angle_alpha   90.00
_cell.angle_beta   90.00
_cell.angle_gamma   90.00
#
_symmetry.space_group_name_H-M   'P 1'
#
loop_
_entity.id
_entity.type
_entity.pdbx_description
1 polymer ?
#
loop_
_entity_poly.entity_id
_entity_poly.type
_entity_poly.pdbx_seq_one_letter_code
_entity_poly.pdbx_strand_id
1 'polypeptide(L)'
;IRHPSMGAWMTRLAERSNPTLPGAVVVSGGPQHPLAGFLPSSHQPLAIGKPDAGLRNSKMLSGVTEEDFKKRLSLADQFDKGFREKYDLKKVRAYSDMYADAVRLMKSGDLEAFDVKKESEETREAYGEETFGQGLLLARRLVERQVRFVEVQLGGWDTHQLNFERVPERCGILDQALSALLSDLDKRGLLDETLVVLATEFGRTPNINVNQGRDHYPKAFSCMLAGGGIRGGQVWGKTDPEGREVVEQRVEIPDFNAT
;
A
#
# COMPACT_ATOMS: atom_id res chain seq x y z
N ILE A 1 -20.25 -8.27 6.59
CA ILE A 1 -18.94 -8.29 7.31
C ILE A 1 -17.90 -7.73 6.34
N ARG A 2 -17.01 -6.83 6.76
CA ARG A 2 -15.91 -6.33 5.91
C ARG A 2 -14.65 -7.15 6.17
N HIS A 3 -14.13 -7.81 5.14
CA HIS A 3 -12.90 -8.59 5.27
C HIS A 3 -11.67 -7.66 5.36
N PRO A 4 -10.61 -8.02 6.09
CA PRO A 4 -9.38 -7.24 6.20
C PRO A 4 -8.59 -7.22 4.88
N SER A 5 -7.82 -6.16 4.65
CA SER A 5 -6.84 -6.12 3.56
C SER A 5 -5.66 -7.06 3.82
N MET A 6 -4.86 -7.35 2.79
CA MET A 6 -3.64 -8.13 2.93
C MET A 6 -2.68 -7.49 3.94
N GLY A 7 -2.50 -6.17 3.91
CA GLY A 7 -1.68 -5.46 4.91
C GLY A 7 -2.15 -5.68 6.35
N ALA A 8 -3.46 -5.69 6.59
CA ALA A 8 -4.00 -5.98 7.91
C ALA A 8 -3.72 -7.42 8.35
N TRP A 9 -3.86 -8.40 7.44
CA TRP A 9 -3.46 -9.79 7.70
C TRP A 9 -1.96 -9.93 7.96
N MET A 10 -1.11 -9.25 7.20
CA MET A 10 0.34 -9.30 7.38
C MET A 10 0.75 -8.80 8.76
N THR A 11 0.18 -7.70 9.24
CA THR A 11 0.45 -7.22 10.62
C THR A 11 -0.19 -8.07 11.71
N ARG A 12 -1.13 -8.95 11.37
CA ARG A 12 -1.75 -9.91 12.31
C ARG A 12 -0.97 -11.20 12.41
N LEU A 13 -0.34 -11.63 11.30
CA LEU A 13 0.43 -12.86 11.20
C LEU A 13 1.90 -12.67 11.58
N ALA A 14 2.43 -11.47 11.36
CA ALA A 14 3.79 -11.10 11.71
C ALA A 14 3.83 -9.78 12.50
N GLU A 15 4.78 -9.67 13.41
CA GLU A 15 5.01 -8.43 14.17
C GLU A 15 5.56 -7.33 13.25
N ARG A 16 5.46 -6.08 13.72
CA ARG A 16 6.06 -4.93 13.02
C ARG A 16 7.59 -5.06 13.07
N SER A 17 8.25 -4.94 11.93
CA SER A 17 9.73 -4.96 11.89
C SER A 17 10.32 -3.63 12.39
N ASN A 18 9.68 -2.50 12.07
CA ASN A 18 10.04 -1.19 12.60
C ASN A 18 9.16 -0.85 13.83
N PRO A 19 9.75 -0.46 14.98
CA PRO A 19 9.01 -0.15 16.19
C PRO A 19 8.32 1.22 16.15
N THR A 20 8.72 2.13 15.27
CA THR A 20 8.18 3.49 15.17
C THR A 20 7.18 3.66 14.02
N LEU A 21 7.42 3.00 12.89
CA LEU A 21 6.55 3.05 11.71
C LEU A 21 5.36 2.09 11.80
N PRO A 22 4.26 2.37 11.08
CA PRO A 22 3.16 1.42 10.95
C PRO A 22 3.63 0.15 10.24
N GLY A 23 3.07 -1.00 10.64
CA GLY A 23 3.38 -2.28 9.99
C GLY A 23 2.85 -2.40 8.56
N ALA A 24 1.79 -1.67 8.23
CA ALA A 24 1.25 -1.64 6.88
C ALA A 24 0.89 -0.20 6.47
N VAL A 25 1.15 0.14 5.21
CA VAL A 25 0.81 1.44 4.61
C VAL A 25 0.01 1.20 3.33
N VAL A 26 -1.01 2.01 3.08
CA VAL A 26 -1.74 2.04 1.81
C VAL A 26 -1.62 3.43 1.20
N VAL A 27 -1.15 3.49 -0.04
CA VAL A 27 -0.94 4.72 -0.80
C VAL A 27 -1.98 4.81 -1.91
N SER A 28 -2.65 5.96 -1.99
CA SER A 28 -3.77 6.19 -2.91
C SER A 28 -4.93 5.20 -2.73
N GLY A 29 -5.08 4.64 -1.52
CA GLY A 29 -6.19 3.78 -1.16
C GLY A 29 -7.53 4.49 -1.32
N GLY A 30 -8.38 3.99 -2.21
CA GLY A 30 -9.72 4.52 -2.40
C GLY A 30 -10.61 4.36 -1.16
N PRO A 31 -11.75 5.08 -1.06
CA PRO A 31 -12.67 4.99 0.08
C PRO A 31 -13.24 3.57 0.32
N GLN A 32 -13.21 2.73 -0.71
CA GLN A 32 -13.69 1.35 -0.67
C GLN A 32 -12.65 0.36 -0.12
N HIS A 33 -11.38 0.78 0.06
CA HIS A 33 -10.31 -0.10 0.53
C HIS A 33 -10.62 -0.72 1.91
N PRO A 34 -10.50 -2.05 2.10
CA PRO A 34 -11.00 -2.77 3.27
C PRO A 34 -10.38 -2.38 4.63
N LEU A 35 -9.16 -1.83 4.61
CA LEU A 35 -8.38 -1.50 5.81
C LEU A 35 -8.31 -2.71 6.77
N ALA A 36 -8.50 -2.51 8.08
CA ALA A 36 -8.50 -3.60 9.06
C ALA A 36 -9.70 -4.57 8.94
N GLY A 37 -10.76 -4.22 8.20
CA GLY A 37 -11.98 -5.02 8.15
C GLY A 37 -12.53 -5.31 9.56
N PHE A 38 -12.69 -6.59 9.90
CA PHE A 38 -13.12 -7.04 11.23
C PHE A 38 -11.97 -7.19 12.25
N LEU A 39 -10.70 -7.04 11.84
CA LEU A 39 -9.56 -7.08 12.76
C LEU A 39 -9.53 -5.84 13.66
N PRO A 40 -8.87 -5.91 14.83
CA PRO A 40 -8.62 -4.74 15.67
C PRO A 40 -7.95 -3.59 14.90
N SER A 41 -8.25 -2.35 15.27
CA SER A 41 -7.68 -1.15 14.63
C SER A 41 -6.17 -1.03 14.75
N SER A 42 -5.51 -1.79 15.65
CA SER A 42 -4.05 -1.90 15.71
C SER A 42 -3.42 -2.49 14.43
N HIS A 43 -4.21 -3.22 13.64
CA HIS A 43 -3.84 -3.78 12.34
C HIS A 43 -4.27 -2.91 11.15
N GLN A 44 -4.79 -1.71 11.42
CA GLN A 44 -5.21 -0.81 10.37
C GLN A 44 -3.99 -0.26 9.62
N PRO A 45 -3.91 -0.42 8.29
CA PRO A 45 -2.85 0.20 7.52
C PRO A 45 -2.97 1.73 7.58
N LEU A 46 -1.84 2.41 7.66
CA LEU A 46 -1.79 3.86 7.59
C LEU A 46 -2.09 4.31 6.15
N ALA A 47 -3.11 5.13 5.98
CA ALA A 47 -3.52 5.62 4.66
C ALA A 47 -2.79 6.92 4.29
N ILE A 48 -2.11 6.92 3.14
CA ILE A 48 -1.50 8.09 2.52
C ILE A 48 -2.27 8.42 1.24
N GLY A 49 -2.88 9.59 1.19
CA GLY A 49 -3.65 10.01 0.01
C GLY A 49 -2.76 10.41 -1.16
N LYS A 50 -1.92 11.43 -0.95
CA LYS A 50 -0.96 11.95 -1.93
C LYS A 50 0.47 11.71 -1.43
N PRO A 51 1.34 11.00 -2.18
CA PRO A 51 2.71 10.74 -1.78
C PRO A 51 3.52 12.02 -1.52
N ASP A 52 3.40 13.05 -2.38
CA ASP A 52 4.14 14.31 -2.24
C ASP A 52 3.73 15.15 -1.02
N ALA A 53 2.55 14.88 -0.45
CA ALA A 53 2.11 15.51 0.78
C ALA A 53 2.67 14.80 2.03
N GLY A 54 3.24 13.61 1.86
CA GLY A 54 3.73 12.74 2.92
C GLY A 54 2.65 12.42 3.95
N LEU A 55 3.10 12.16 5.19
CA LEU A 55 2.20 11.95 6.31
C LEU A 55 1.60 13.29 6.77
N ARG A 56 0.28 13.43 6.61
CA ARG A 56 -0.46 14.62 7.06
C ARG A 56 -0.47 14.73 8.59
N ASN A 57 -0.53 15.96 9.08
CA ASN A 57 -0.62 16.27 10.52
C ASN A 57 0.53 15.66 11.36
N SER A 58 1.68 15.42 10.73
CA SER A 58 2.88 14.85 11.36
C SER A 58 3.80 15.89 12.00
N LYS A 59 3.48 17.17 11.85
CA LYS A 59 4.23 18.30 12.43
C LYS A 59 3.38 18.99 13.48
N MET A 60 4.02 19.47 14.54
CA MET A 60 3.35 20.32 15.52
C MET A 60 2.79 21.57 14.83
N LEU A 61 1.64 22.04 15.32
CA LEU A 61 1.04 23.29 14.84
C LEU A 61 1.99 24.46 15.11
N SER A 62 2.04 25.40 14.17
CA SER A 62 2.84 26.62 14.33
C SER A 62 2.48 27.35 15.63
N GLY A 63 3.50 27.77 16.38
CA GLY A 63 3.34 28.44 17.67
C GLY A 63 3.10 27.53 18.88
N VAL A 64 3.00 26.20 18.70
CA VAL A 64 2.97 25.24 19.81
C VAL A 64 4.39 24.84 20.16
N THR A 65 4.82 25.14 21.38
CA THR A 65 6.13 24.67 21.88
C THR A 65 6.07 23.20 22.27
N GLU A 66 7.23 22.52 22.35
CA GLU A 66 7.30 21.15 22.86
C GLU A 66 6.77 21.06 24.31
N GLU A 67 6.95 22.12 25.11
CA GLU A 67 6.41 22.21 26.45
C GLU A 67 4.88 22.28 26.45
N ASP A 68 4.29 23.12 25.60
CA ASP A 68 2.83 23.20 25.42
C ASP A 68 2.24 21.87 24.95
N PHE A 69 2.92 21.22 24.00
CA PHE A 69 2.51 19.92 23.48
C PHE A 69 2.50 18.86 24.58
N LYS A 70 3.57 18.77 25.38
CA LYS A 70 3.65 17.87 26.53
C LYS A 70 2.59 18.17 27.59
N LYS A 71 2.35 19.45 27.91
CA LYS A 71 1.30 19.86 28.86
C LYS A 71 -0.10 19.43 28.37
N ARG A 72 -0.40 19.62 27.09
CA ARG A 72 -1.68 19.22 26.48
C ARG A 72 -1.87 17.70 26.52
N LEU A 73 -0.84 16.92 26.17
CA LEU A 73 -0.91 15.46 26.25
C LEU A 73 -1.09 14.96 27.68
N SER A 74 -0.36 15.54 28.65
CA SER A 74 -0.50 15.20 30.07
C SER A 74 -1.90 15.51 30.61
N LEU A 75 -2.47 16.66 30.23
CA LEU A 75 -3.82 17.03 30.64
C LEU A 75 -4.88 16.09 30.04
N ALA A 76 -4.73 15.74 28.76
CA ALA A 76 -5.62 14.77 28.11
C ALA A 76 -5.55 13.39 28.79
N ASP A 77 -4.33 12.92 29.12
CA ASP A 77 -4.16 11.65 29.83
C ASP A 77 -4.80 11.66 31.23
N GLN A 78 -4.71 12.77 31.96
CA GLN A 78 -5.36 12.92 33.27
C GLN A 78 -6.89 12.81 33.19
N PHE A 79 -7.52 13.40 32.16
CA PHE A 79 -8.97 13.26 31.96
C PHE A 79 -9.37 11.86 31.52
N ASP A 80 -8.56 11.22 30.67
CA ASP A 80 -8.85 9.90 30.11
C ASP A 80 -8.60 8.75 31.10
N LYS A 81 -7.63 8.89 32.02
CA LYS A 81 -7.13 7.79 32.87
C LYS A 81 -8.26 7.08 33.63
N GLY A 82 -9.13 7.84 34.29
CA GLY A 82 -10.25 7.25 35.05
C GLY A 82 -11.26 6.53 34.16
N PHE A 83 -11.47 7.00 32.92
CA PHE A 83 -12.33 6.32 31.96
C PHE A 83 -11.69 5.00 31.47
N ARG A 84 -10.40 5.02 31.16
CA ARG A 84 -9.64 3.82 30.72
C ARG A 84 -9.61 2.74 31.80
N GLU A 85 -9.39 3.13 33.05
CA GLU A 85 -9.40 2.19 34.20
C GLU A 85 -10.79 1.61 34.45
N LYS A 86 -11.85 2.41 34.28
CA LYS A 86 -13.24 1.97 34.48
C LYS A 86 -13.76 1.08 33.33
N TYR A 87 -13.34 1.36 32.09
CA TYR A 87 -13.83 0.69 30.89
C TYR A 87 -12.66 0.03 30.14
N ASP A 88 -12.22 -1.13 30.64
CA ASP A 88 -11.16 -1.96 30.02
C ASP A 88 -11.64 -2.70 28.75
N LEU A 89 -12.20 -1.94 27.82
CA LEU A 89 -12.69 -2.44 26.54
C LEU A 89 -11.60 -2.31 25.48
N LYS A 90 -11.50 -3.31 24.59
CA LYS A 90 -10.52 -3.32 23.48
C LYS A 90 -10.51 -2.03 22.65
N LYS A 91 -11.68 -1.42 22.41
CA LYS A 91 -11.82 -0.17 21.65
C LYS A 91 -11.21 1.04 22.36
N VAL A 92 -11.25 1.07 23.68
CA VAL A 92 -10.72 2.18 24.51
C VAL A 92 -9.19 2.13 24.54
N ARG A 93 -8.62 0.93 24.70
CA ARG A 93 -7.16 0.74 24.60
C ARG A 93 -6.63 1.14 23.23
N ALA A 94 -7.29 0.69 22.16
CA ALA A 94 -6.87 0.99 20.80
C ALA A 94 -6.84 2.50 20.47
N TYR A 95 -7.73 3.31 21.06
CA TYR A 95 -7.69 4.76 20.91
C TYR A 95 -6.43 5.36 21.57
N SER A 96 -6.10 4.89 22.77
CA SER A 96 -4.94 5.36 23.53
C SER A 96 -3.63 4.96 22.84
N ASP A 97 -3.55 3.72 22.38
CA ASP A 97 -2.41 3.19 21.64
C ASP A 97 -2.18 3.96 20.33
N MET A 98 -3.25 4.36 19.63
CA MET A 98 -3.17 5.19 18.43
C MET A 98 -2.51 6.55 18.71
N TYR A 99 -2.86 7.23 19.82
CA TYR A 99 -2.21 8.50 20.18
C TYR A 99 -0.73 8.31 20.53
N ALA A 100 -0.42 7.28 21.31
CA ALA A 100 0.97 6.97 21.67
C ALA A 100 1.81 6.68 20.42
N ASP A 101 1.29 5.87 19.49
CA ASP A 101 1.93 5.55 18.21
C ASP A 101 2.13 6.82 17.36
N ALA A 102 1.14 7.70 17.28
CA ALA A 102 1.25 8.94 16.51
C ALA A 102 2.32 9.88 17.09
N VAL A 103 2.35 10.06 18.41
CA VAL A 103 3.36 10.89 19.08
C VAL A 103 4.75 10.31 18.91
N ARG A 104 4.90 8.98 19.01
CA ARG A 104 6.16 8.29 18.75
C ARG A 104 6.65 8.53 17.33
N LEU A 105 5.75 8.40 16.34
CA LEU A 105 6.07 8.63 14.94
C LEU A 105 6.48 10.08 14.66
N MET A 106 5.75 11.05 15.22
CA MET A 106 6.07 12.49 15.07
C MET A 106 7.47 12.85 15.60
N LYS A 107 7.96 12.11 16.60
CA LYS A 107 9.29 12.32 17.21
C LYS A 107 10.38 11.45 16.59
N SER A 108 10.03 10.53 15.71
CA SER A 108 10.96 9.59 15.11
C SER A 108 11.68 10.21 13.92
N GLY A 109 12.97 9.88 13.77
CA GLY A 109 13.72 10.15 12.54
C GLY A 109 13.14 9.40 11.34
N ASP A 110 12.39 8.31 11.55
CA ASP A 110 11.75 7.54 10.49
C ASP A 110 10.59 8.29 9.81
N LEU A 111 10.10 9.40 10.39
CA LEU A 111 9.12 10.26 9.74
C LEU A 111 9.62 10.77 8.37
N GLU A 112 10.94 10.87 8.23
CA GLU A 112 11.62 11.21 6.98
C GLU A 112 11.28 10.27 5.81
N ALA A 113 10.91 9.01 6.09
CA ALA A 113 10.51 8.05 5.06
C ALA A 113 9.34 8.57 4.21
N PHE A 114 8.44 9.36 4.82
CA PHE A 114 7.28 9.92 4.14
C PHE A 114 7.58 11.15 3.28
N ASP A 115 8.81 11.66 3.28
CA ASP A 115 9.21 12.82 2.50
C ASP A 115 9.95 12.41 1.23
N VAL A 116 9.20 12.18 0.15
CA VAL A 116 9.75 11.81 -1.17
C VAL A 116 10.60 12.92 -1.79
N LYS A 117 10.48 14.16 -1.31
CA LYS A 117 11.26 15.31 -1.81
C LYS A 117 12.72 15.29 -1.36
N LYS A 118 13.08 14.36 -0.48
CA LYS A 118 14.47 14.10 -0.11
C LYS A 118 15.22 13.24 -1.13
N GLU A 119 14.51 12.67 -2.10
CA GLU A 119 15.12 12.00 -3.23
C GLU A 119 15.57 13.00 -4.28
N SER A 120 16.55 12.61 -5.08
CA SER A 120 17.02 13.44 -6.19
C SER A 120 15.90 13.65 -7.23
N GLU A 121 15.98 14.74 -7.98
CA GLU A 121 15.06 15.01 -9.10
C GLU A 121 15.10 13.89 -10.13
N GLU A 122 16.30 13.41 -10.50
CA GLU A 122 16.50 12.27 -11.39
C GLU A 122 15.77 11.01 -10.89
N THR A 123 15.85 10.71 -9.59
CA THR A 123 15.12 9.57 -9.01
C THR A 123 13.62 9.78 -9.09
N ARG A 124 13.11 10.97 -8.80
CA ARG A 124 11.67 11.26 -8.89
C ARG A 124 11.15 11.16 -10.32
N GLU A 125 11.90 11.69 -11.28
CA GLU A 125 11.59 11.61 -12.72
C GLU A 125 11.59 10.16 -13.23
N ALA A 126 12.51 9.32 -12.77
CA ALA A 126 12.55 7.90 -13.14
C ALA A 126 11.26 7.17 -12.78
N TYR A 127 10.66 7.48 -11.63
CA TYR A 127 9.37 6.94 -11.21
C TYR A 127 8.17 7.62 -11.90
N GLY A 128 8.36 8.81 -12.48
CA GLY A 128 7.33 9.63 -13.10
C GLY A 128 6.57 10.53 -12.12
N GLU A 129 6.04 11.64 -12.64
CA GLU A 129 5.33 12.68 -11.85
C GLU A 129 3.92 12.26 -11.42
N GLU A 130 3.40 11.16 -11.97
CA GLU A 130 2.09 10.65 -11.61
C GLU A 130 2.04 10.16 -10.17
N THR A 131 0.86 10.26 -9.55
CA THR A 131 0.66 9.90 -8.14
C THR A 131 1.05 8.44 -7.86
N PHE A 132 0.85 7.54 -8.83
CA PHE A 132 1.27 6.14 -8.70
C PHE A 132 2.79 5.98 -8.64
N GLY A 133 3.51 6.68 -9.51
CA GLY A 133 4.98 6.69 -9.55
C GLY A 133 5.59 7.17 -8.24
N GLN A 134 5.17 8.37 -7.79
CA GLN A 134 5.59 8.90 -6.49
C GLN A 134 5.13 8.01 -5.32
N GLY A 135 4.04 7.24 -5.49
CA GLY A 135 3.57 6.26 -4.53
C GLY A 135 4.49 5.04 -4.41
N LEU A 136 5.00 4.52 -5.53
CA LEU A 136 6.02 3.46 -5.51
C LEU A 136 7.36 3.97 -4.97
N LEU A 137 7.72 5.23 -5.24
CA LEU A 137 8.91 5.86 -4.64
C LEU A 137 8.80 5.93 -3.11
N LEU A 138 7.63 6.36 -2.61
CA LEU A 138 7.32 6.34 -1.19
C LEU A 138 7.38 4.91 -0.63
N ALA A 139 6.83 3.92 -1.35
CA ALA A 139 6.88 2.53 -0.93
C ALA A 139 8.32 2.03 -0.76
N ARG A 140 9.22 2.34 -1.70
CA ARG A 140 10.64 1.99 -1.59
C ARG A 140 11.28 2.60 -0.35
N ARG A 141 11.05 3.90 -0.07
CA ARG A 141 11.54 4.57 1.16
C ARG A 141 11.01 3.93 2.44
N LEU A 142 9.76 3.48 2.44
CA LEU A 142 9.16 2.79 3.58
C LEU A 142 9.75 1.38 3.77
N VAL A 143 10.02 0.65 2.68
CA VAL A 143 10.69 -0.65 2.71
C VAL A 143 12.11 -0.53 3.26
N GLU A 144 12.88 0.50 2.88
CA GLU A 144 14.20 0.80 3.47
C GLU A 144 14.15 1.00 4.99
N ARG A 145 13.01 1.47 5.50
CA ARG A 145 12.76 1.63 6.93
C ARG A 145 12.02 0.44 7.53
N GLN A 146 12.02 -0.71 6.87
CA GLN A 146 11.46 -1.97 7.35
C GLN A 146 9.95 -1.91 7.61
N VAL A 147 9.20 -1.15 6.80
CA VAL A 147 7.75 -1.29 6.77
C VAL A 147 7.40 -2.63 6.11
N ARG A 148 6.66 -3.45 6.83
CA ARG A 148 6.40 -4.86 6.47
C ARG A 148 5.54 -5.03 5.22
N PHE A 149 4.62 -4.10 4.97
CA PHE A 149 3.70 -4.17 3.82
C PHE A 149 3.35 -2.77 3.32
N VAL A 150 3.52 -2.54 2.02
CA VAL A 150 3.06 -1.30 1.38
C VAL A 150 2.22 -1.65 0.16
N GLU A 151 0.99 -1.15 0.14
CA GLU A 151 0.08 -1.25 -1.00
C GLU A 151 0.02 0.10 -1.72
N VAL A 152 0.15 0.10 -3.04
CA VAL A 152 0.01 1.29 -3.87
C VAL A 152 -0.99 1.00 -4.98
N GLN A 153 -2.05 1.80 -5.06
CA GLN A 153 -3.13 1.56 -6.01
C GLN A 153 -2.97 2.41 -7.28
N LEU A 154 -3.01 1.76 -8.44
CA LEU A 154 -3.19 2.42 -9.74
C LEU A 154 -4.62 2.20 -10.22
N GLY A 155 -5.44 3.25 -10.21
CA GLY A 155 -6.83 3.19 -10.68
C GLY A 155 -6.96 3.37 -12.20
N GLY A 156 -8.18 3.20 -12.70
CA GLY A 156 -8.55 3.51 -14.08
C GLY A 156 -8.51 2.34 -15.07
N TRP A 157 -8.38 1.10 -14.56
CA TRP A 157 -8.40 -0.14 -15.35
C TRP A 157 -9.81 -0.63 -15.71
N ASP A 158 -10.87 -0.03 -15.15
CA ASP A 158 -12.27 -0.38 -15.45
C ASP A 158 -12.77 0.28 -16.75
N THR A 159 -12.16 -0.11 -17.86
CA THR A 159 -12.34 0.50 -19.19
C THR A 159 -13.55 -0.06 -19.94
N HIS A 160 -14.75 0.27 -19.46
CA HIS A 160 -16.01 -0.01 -20.19
C HIS A 160 -16.21 0.84 -21.45
N GLN A 161 -15.36 1.84 -21.65
CA GLN A 161 -15.34 2.76 -22.80
C GLN A 161 -13.89 3.18 -23.07
N LEU A 162 -13.58 3.59 -24.31
CA LEU A 162 -12.28 4.14 -24.71
C LEU A 162 -11.10 3.26 -24.25
N ASN A 163 -11.24 1.94 -24.42
CA ASN A 163 -10.24 1.00 -23.92
C ASN A 163 -8.90 1.15 -24.65
N PHE A 164 -8.94 1.47 -25.95
CA PHE A 164 -7.74 1.57 -26.79
C PHE A 164 -6.92 2.83 -26.51
N GLU A 165 -7.50 3.83 -25.86
CA GLU A 165 -6.80 5.03 -25.39
C GLU A 165 -6.37 4.86 -23.93
N ARG A 166 -7.30 4.45 -23.07
CA ARG A 166 -7.07 4.42 -21.62
C ARG A 166 -6.12 3.32 -21.17
N VAL A 167 -6.13 2.14 -21.82
CA VAL A 167 -5.23 1.04 -21.43
C VAL A 167 -3.77 1.39 -21.74
N PRO A 168 -3.39 1.85 -22.95
CA PRO A 168 -2.01 2.29 -23.19
C PRO A 168 -1.52 3.38 -22.24
N GLU A 169 -2.37 4.36 -21.89
CA GLU A 169 -2.02 5.38 -20.88
C GLU A 169 -1.69 4.75 -19.52
N ARG A 170 -2.54 3.84 -19.03
CA ARG A 170 -2.30 3.17 -17.74
C ARG A 170 -1.10 2.23 -17.78
N CYS A 171 -0.90 1.54 -18.89
CA CYS A 171 0.30 0.73 -19.11
C CYS A 171 1.57 1.58 -19.09
N GLY A 172 1.58 2.78 -19.69
CA GLY A 172 2.74 3.67 -19.64
C GLY A 172 3.10 4.11 -18.22
N ILE A 173 2.10 4.49 -17.41
CA ILE A 173 2.29 4.86 -16.00
C ILE A 173 2.82 3.67 -15.19
N LEU A 174 2.22 2.49 -15.39
CA LEU A 174 2.62 1.26 -14.69
C LEU A 174 4.05 0.85 -15.06
N ASP A 175 4.36 0.79 -16.36
CA ASP A 175 5.63 0.32 -16.90
C ASP A 175 6.80 1.16 -16.39
N GLN A 176 6.70 2.49 -16.50
CA GLN A 176 7.71 3.41 -16.01
C GLN A 176 7.95 3.23 -14.49
N ALA A 177 6.89 3.33 -13.70
CA ALA A 177 6.99 3.33 -12.24
C ALA A 177 7.45 1.97 -11.68
N LEU A 178 6.93 0.86 -12.23
CA LEU A 178 7.29 -0.49 -11.78
C LEU A 178 8.73 -0.83 -12.16
N SER A 179 9.16 -0.46 -13.38
CA SER A 179 10.54 -0.66 -13.81
C SER A 179 11.52 0.12 -12.94
N ALA A 180 11.18 1.37 -12.59
CA ALA A 180 11.96 2.18 -11.66
C ALA A 180 12.04 1.53 -10.27
N LEU A 181 10.91 1.06 -9.73
CA LEU A 181 10.88 0.38 -8.43
C LEU A 181 11.77 -0.86 -8.39
N LEU A 182 11.62 -1.76 -9.37
CA LEU A 182 12.41 -2.99 -9.42
C LEU A 182 13.90 -2.69 -9.55
N SER A 183 14.26 -1.73 -10.41
CA SER A 183 15.65 -1.31 -10.60
C SER A 183 16.25 -0.65 -9.35
N ASP A 184 15.48 0.17 -8.64
CA ASP A 184 15.95 0.87 -7.43
C ASP A 184 16.10 -0.11 -6.24
N LEU A 185 15.16 -1.05 -6.09
CA LEU A 185 15.28 -2.13 -5.09
C LEU A 185 16.50 -3.01 -5.36
N ASP A 186 16.75 -3.37 -6.62
CA ASP A 186 17.91 -4.19 -7.02
C ASP A 186 19.23 -3.46 -6.73
N LYS A 187 19.37 -2.20 -7.18
CA LYS A 187 20.55 -1.36 -6.92
C LYS A 187 20.88 -1.20 -5.44
N ARG A 188 19.86 -1.28 -4.57
CA ARG A 188 19.99 -1.14 -3.12
C ARG A 188 20.16 -2.47 -2.39
N GLY A 189 20.12 -3.60 -3.11
CA GLY A 189 20.18 -4.94 -2.52
C GLY A 189 18.92 -5.32 -1.73
N LEU A 190 17.81 -4.59 -1.92
CA LEU A 190 16.54 -4.82 -1.22
C LEU A 190 15.63 -5.79 -1.98
N LEU A 191 15.85 -5.98 -3.28
CA LEU A 191 14.98 -6.83 -4.11
C LEU A 191 15.01 -8.29 -3.66
N ASP A 192 16.14 -8.79 -3.17
CA ASP A 192 16.26 -10.17 -2.68
C ASP A 192 15.43 -10.42 -1.41
N GLU A 193 15.19 -9.40 -0.59
CA GLU A 193 14.40 -9.48 0.65
C GLU A 193 12.99 -8.91 0.54
N THR A 194 12.65 -8.29 -0.61
CA THR A 194 11.35 -7.64 -0.85
C THR A 194 10.59 -8.35 -1.95
N LEU A 195 9.45 -8.96 -1.60
CA LEU A 195 8.51 -9.48 -2.59
C LEU A 195 7.66 -8.34 -3.17
N VAL A 196 7.83 -8.07 -4.46
CA VAL A 196 6.99 -7.16 -5.24
C VAL A 196 5.87 -7.95 -5.89
N VAL A 197 4.64 -7.56 -5.59
CA VAL A 197 3.42 -8.20 -6.12
C VAL A 197 2.64 -7.18 -6.95
N LEU A 198 2.43 -7.49 -8.23
CA LEU A 198 1.47 -6.78 -9.08
C LEU A 198 0.26 -7.70 -9.29
N ALA A 199 -0.90 -7.26 -8.82
CA ALA A 199 -2.14 -8.04 -8.91
C ALA A 199 -3.32 -7.14 -9.27
N THR A 200 -4.40 -7.78 -9.73
CA THR A 200 -5.69 -7.17 -10.03
C THR A 200 -6.82 -8.02 -9.46
N GLU A 201 -8.03 -7.47 -9.39
CA GLU A 201 -9.22 -8.18 -8.90
C GLU A 201 -9.83 -9.11 -9.98
N PHE A 202 -9.78 -8.69 -11.25
CA PHE A 202 -10.27 -9.45 -12.40
C PHE A 202 -9.70 -8.88 -13.72
N GLY A 203 -9.90 -9.63 -14.81
CA GLY A 203 -9.51 -9.24 -16.17
C GLY A 203 -10.61 -8.49 -16.93
N ARG A 204 -10.36 -8.20 -18.21
CA ARG A 204 -11.35 -7.63 -19.13
C ARG A 204 -11.71 -8.62 -20.22
N THR A 205 -12.96 -8.59 -20.68
CA THR A 205 -13.43 -9.51 -21.73
C THR A 205 -12.54 -9.42 -22.97
N PRO A 206 -12.31 -10.53 -23.69
CA PRO A 206 -11.65 -10.48 -25.00
C PRO A 206 -12.53 -9.81 -26.07
N ASN A 207 -13.86 -9.78 -25.85
CA ASN A 207 -14.81 -9.09 -26.72
C ASN A 207 -14.81 -7.58 -26.44
N ILE A 208 -14.90 -6.78 -27.51
CA ILE A 208 -15.09 -5.33 -27.45
C ILE A 208 -16.59 -5.04 -27.37
N ASN A 209 -17.00 -4.21 -26.41
CA ASN A 209 -18.39 -3.80 -26.25
C ASN A 209 -18.75 -2.63 -27.19
N VAL A 210 -20.03 -2.24 -27.22
CA VAL A 210 -20.55 -1.17 -28.10
C VAL A 210 -19.90 0.20 -27.90
N ASN A 211 -19.24 0.42 -26.76
CA ASN A 211 -18.59 1.69 -26.41
C ASN A 211 -17.07 1.68 -26.67
N GLN A 212 -16.58 0.72 -27.48
CA GLN A 212 -15.14 0.50 -27.67
C GLN A 212 -14.40 0.20 -26.35
N GLY A 213 -15.13 -0.34 -25.38
CA GLY A 213 -14.63 -0.83 -24.11
C GLY A 213 -14.53 -2.34 -24.08
N ARG A 214 -14.25 -2.88 -22.90
CA ARG A 214 -14.38 -4.30 -22.56
C ARG A 214 -15.18 -4.40 -21.26
N ASP A 215 -15.71 -5.56 -20.90
CA ASP A 215 -16.49 -5.75 -19.66
C ASP A 215 -15.73 -6.58 -18.62
N HIS A 216 -16.30 -6.75 -17.42
CA HIS A 216 -15.68 -7.47 -16.30
C HIS A 216 -15.45 -8.94 -16.66
N TYR A 217 -14.26 -9.48 -16.36
CA TYR A 217 -13.90 -10.85 -16.74
C TYR A 217 -13.07 -11.56 -15.66
N PRO A 218 -13.74 -12.18 -14.67
CA PRO A 218 -13.04 -12.88 -13.58
C PRO A 218 -12.44 -14.24 -13.98
N LYS A 219 -12.66 -14.69 -15.22
CA LYS A 219 -12.25 -16.02 -15.70
C LYS A 219 -10.76 -16.14 -15.98
N ALA A 220 -10.13 -15.06 -16.47
CA ALA A 220 -8.73 -15.06 -16.87
C ALA A 220 -8.13 -13.66 -16.70
N PHE A 221 -7.01 -13.60 -15.98
CA PHE A 221 -6.16 -12.42 -15.81
C PHE A 221 -4.77 -12.88 -15.32
N SER A 222 -3.85 -11.92 -15.17
CA SER A 222 -2.47 -12.21 -14.81
C SER A 222 -2.03 -11.37 -13.63
N CYS A 223 -1.15 -11.96 -12.81
CA CYS A 223 -0.43 -11.31 -11.72
C CYS A 223 1.07 -11.52 -11.95
N MET A 224 1.90 -10.72 -11.28
CA MET A 224 3.36 -10.82 -11.33
C MET A 224 3.93 -10.85 -9.91
N LEU A 225 4.94 -11.70 -9.72
CA LEU A 225 5.79 -11.74 -8.52
C LEU A 225 7.23 -11.46 -8.96
N ALA A 226 7.95 -10.63 -8.19
CA ALA A 226 9.36 -10.35 -8.40
C ALA A 226 10.06 -10.11 -7.05
N GLY A 227 11.35 -10.44 -6.96
CA GLY A 227 12.10 -10.31 -5.71
C GLY A 227 11.71 -11.33 -4.63
N GLY A 228 12.15 -11.12 -3.40
CA GLY A 228 11.83 -11.97 -2.25
C GLY A 228 12.25 -13.44 -2.43
N GLY A 229 13.33 -13.69 -3.19
CA GLY A 229 13.81 -15.03 -3.53
C GLY A 229 13.01 -15.77 -4.62
N ILE A 230 12.04 -15.12 -5.27
CA ILE A 230 11.33 -15.68 -6.42
C ILE A 230 12.30 -15.86 -7.59
N ARG A 231 12.29 -17.06 -8.19
CA ARG A 231 13.03 -17.35 -9.42
C ARG A 231 12.34 -16.67 -10.60
N GLY A 232 12.89 -15.55 -11.06
CA GLY A 232 12.37 -14.79 -12.20
C GLY A 232 12.46 -15.52 -13.56
N GLY A 233 11.94 -14.89 -14.61
CA GLY A 233 11.99 -15.42 -15.98
C GLY A 233 11.03 -16.57 -16.27
N GLN A 234 9.99 -16.74 -15.43
CA GLN A 234 9.01 -17.81 -15.55
C GLN A 234 7.63 -17.26 -15.93
N VAL A 235 6.90 -18.05 -16.71
CA VAL A 235 5.47 -17.86 -16.97
C VAL A 235 4.76 -19.12 -16.49
N TRP A 236 3.76 -18.95 -15.63
CA TRP A 236 2.96 -20.04 -15.08
C TRP A 236 1.50 -19.80 -15.40
N GLY A 237 0.85 -20.82 -15.98
CA GLY A 237 -0.50 -20.69 -16.51
C GLY A 237 -0.54 -20.33 -18.00
N LYS A 238 -1.61 -20.73 -18.67
CA LYS A 238 -1.85 -20.43 -20.08
C LYS A 238 -3.33 -20.36 -20.37
N THR A 239 -3.76 -19.39 -21.17
CA THR A 239 -5.14 -19.31 -21.66
C THR A 239 -5.31 -20.06 -22.97
N ASP A 240 -6.55 -20.33 -23.35
CA ASP A 240 -6.87 -20.67 -24.74
C ASP A 240 -6.41 -19.56 -25.72
N PRO A 241 -6.33 -19.85 -27.04
CA PRO A 241 -5.89 -18.86 -28.03
C PRO A 241 -6.72 -17.57 -28.10
N GLU A 242 -7.95 -17.58 -27.58
CA GLU A 242 -8.83 -16.41 -27.54
C GLU A 242 -8.72 -15.63 -26.22
N GLY A 243 -7.93 -16.12 -25.26
CA GLY A 243 -7.76 -15.51 -23.93
C GLY A 243 -8.99 -15.66 -23.03
N ARG A 244 -9.86 -16.64 -23.28
CA ARG A 244 -11.14 -16.77 -22.55
C ARG A 244 -11.03 -17.56 -21.25
N GLU A 245 -10.40 -18.72 -21.31
CA GLU A 245 -10.29 -19.65 -20.19
C GLU A 245 -8.83 -20.01 -19.95
N VAL A 246 -8.46 -20.24 -18.69
CA VAL A 246 -7.14 -20.78 -18.32
C VAL A 246 -7.16 -22.28 -18.52
N VAL A 247 -6.38 -22.77 -19.49
CA VAL A 247 -6.38 -24.18 -19.95
C VAL A 247 -5.24 -25.02 -19.38
N GLU A 248 -4.16 -24.39 -18.87
CA GLU A 248 -3.04 -25.09 -18.23
C GLU A 248 -2.63 -24.34 -16.96
N GLN A 249 -2.16 -25.08 -15.94
CA GLN A 249 -1.52 -24.53 -14.73
C GLN A 249 -2.32 -23.41 -14.05
N ARG A 250 -3.64 -23.56 -13.97
CA ARG A 250 -4.52 -22.60 -13.31
C ARG A 250 -4.13 -22.43 -11.83
N VAL A 251 -4.08 -21.17 -11.39
CA VAL A 251 -3.87 -20.79 -10.00
C VAL A 251 -5.13 -20.09 -9.51
N GLU A 252 -5.67 -20.53 -8.38
CA GLU A 252 -6.77 -19.81 -7.73
C GLU A 252 -6.24 -18.67 -6.84
N ILE A 253 -7.06 -17.65 -6.58
CA ILE A 253 -6.65 -16.52 -5.73
C ILE A 253 -6.21 -16.95 -4.32
N PRO A 254 -6.85 -17.93 -3.66
CA PRO A 254 -6.35 -18.45 -2.39
C PRO A 254 -4.95 -19.06 -2.50
N ASP A 255 -4.64 -19.79 -3.57
CA ASP A 255 -3.33 -20.40 -3.79
C ASP A 255 -2.26 -19.35 -4.07
N PHE A 256 -2.60 -18.31 -4.87
CA PHE A 256 -1.71 -17.18 -5.11
C PHE A 256 -1.37 -16.44 -3.82
N ASN A 257 -2.35 -16.18 -2.96
CA ASN A 257 -2.14 -15.50 -1.68
C ASN A 257 -1.38 -16.36 -0.65
N ALA A 258 -1.33 -17.68 -0.83
CA ALA A 258 -0.60 -18.59 0.04
C ALA A 258 0.88 -18.74 -0.35
N THR A 259 1.28 -18.24 -1.52
CA THR A 259 2.66 -18.22 -2.04
C THR A 259 3.46 -17.09 -1.39
#